data_AF-A0AAU6C351-F1
#
_entry.id   AF-A0AAU6C351-F1
#
_cell.length_a   1.000
_cell.length_b   1.000
_cell.length_c   1.000
_cell.angle_alpha   90.00
_cell.angle_beta   90.00
_cell.angle_gamma   90.00
#
_symmetry.space_group_name_H-M   'P 1'
#
loop_
_entity.id
_entity.type
_entity.pdbx_description
1 polymer ?
#
loop_
_entity_poly.entity_id
_entity_poly.type
_entity_poly.pdbx_seq_one_letter_code
_entity_poly.pdbx_strand_id
1 'polypeptide(L)'
;MRRLIEVQLPLAADDIDEWSVWIQFWNQAMLEPLLRPAQRRIYSGWYRVVVDVLHECRSEGLAPEADIEALADRFTAMVDGLAIQILANSTDMQPDRMRALLLHAFEPHLDLTDQL
;
A
#
# COMPACT_ATOMS: atom_id res chain seq x y z
N MET A 1 -1.24 10.97 3.68
CA MET A 1 -1.87 9.89 2.87
C MET A 1 -1.70 9.99 1.35
N ARG A 2 -1.99 11.11 0.66
CA ARG A 2 -1.81 11.19 -0.82
C ARG A 2 -0.39 10.84 -1.27
N ARG A 3 0.62 11.37 -0.58
CA ARG A 3 2.02 11.02 -0.83
C ARG A 3 2.31 9.53 -0.64
N LEU A 4 1.66 8.89 0.35
CA LEU A 4 1.75 7.46 0.58
C LEU A 4 1.18 6.67 -0.61
N ILE A 5 0.07 7.11 -1.21
CA ILE A 5 -0.47 6.50 -2.44
C ILE A 5 0.53 6.63 -3.59
N GLU A 6 1.07 7.83 -3.83
CA GLU A 6 1.98 8.08 -4.96
C GLU A 6 3.23 7.21 -4.91
N VAL A 7 3.82 7.00 -3.74
CA VAL A 7 5.05 6.18 -3.60
C VAL A 7 4.81 4.69 -3.77
N GLN A 8 3.56 4.23 -3.89
CA GLN A 8 3.23 2.82 -4.14
C GLN A 8 3.02 2.52 -5.62
N LEU A 9 2.93 3.53 -6.47
CA LEU A 9 2.58 3.34 -7.88
C LEU A 9 3.80 2.88 -8.68
N PRO A 10 3.69 1.79 -9.47
CA PRO A 10 4.78 1.33 -10.32
C PRO A 10 4.85 2.22 -11.58
N LEU A 11 5.52 3.38 -11.48
CA LEU A 11 5.56 4.40 -12.54
C LEU A 11 6.89 4.37 -13.32
N ALA A 12 7.99 4.04 -12.66
CA ALA A 12 9.33 3.96 -13.21
C ALA A 12 9.90 2.53 -13.14
N ALA A 13 11.00 2.29 -13.86
CA ALA A 13 11.69 1.00 -13.84
C ALA A 13 12.10 0.59 -12.42
N ASP A 14 12.62 1.52 -11.63
CA ASP A 14 13.06 1.26 -10.25
C ASP A 14 11.88 0.82 -9.36
N ASP A 15 10.68 1.39 -9.55
CA ASP A 15 9.47 0.98 -8.82
C ASP A 15 9.05 -0.45 -9.17
N ILE A 16 9.17 -0.81 -10.46
CA ILE A 16 8.85 -2.16 -10.95
C ILE A 16 9.85 -3.17 -10.39
N ASP A 17 11.12 -2.82 -10.30
CA ASP A 17 12.17 -3.67 -9.72
C ASP A 17 11.92 -3.88 -8.22
N GLU A 18 11.58 -2.84 -7.46
CA GLU A 18 11.22 -2.95 -6.04
C GLU A 18 10.00 -3.86 -5.85
N TRP A 19 8.92 -3.63 -6.59
CA TRP A 19 7.73 -4.48 -6.53
C TRP A 19 8.01 -5.93 -6.93
N SER A 20 8.91 -6.14 -7.90
CA SER A 20 9.33 -7.48 -8.30
C SER A 20 10.05 -8.22 -7.18
N VAL A 21 10.84 -7.54 -6.35
CA VAL A 21 11.50 -8.13 -5.17
C VAL A 21 10.45 -8.53 -4.11
N TRP A 22 9.48 -7.66 -3.83
CA TRP A 22 8.39 -7.98 -2.90
C TRP A 22 7.61 -9.22 -3.32
N ILE A 23 7.20 -9.29 -4.59
CA ILE A 23 6.43 -10.42 -5.14
C ILE A 23 7.23 -11.73 -5.05
N GLN A 24 8.51 -11.70 -5.42
CA GLN A 24 9.39 -12.86 -5.31
C GLN A 24 9.51 -13.31 -3.85
N PHE A 25 9.67 -12.38 -2.91
CA PHE A 25 9.82 -12.73 -1.50
C PHE A 25 8.53 -13.32 -0.90
N TRP A 26 7.36 -12.79 -1.25
CA TRP A 26 6.08 -13.40 -0.87
C TRP A 26 5.96 -14.83 -1.40
N ASN A 27 6.27 -15.04 -2.68
CA ASN A 27 6.25 -16.36 -3.29
C ASN A 27 7.19 -17.33 -2.56
N GLN A 28 8.44 -16.93 -2.32
CA GLN A 28 9.41 -17.76 -1.61
C GLN A 28 8.98 -18.07 -0.17
N ALA A 29 8.39 -17.12 0.57
CA ALA A 29 7.92 -17.37 1.93
C ALA A 29 6.71 -18.34 2.00
N MET A 30 5.90 -18.41 0.95
CA MET A 30 4.82 -19.40 0.85
C MET A 30 5.39 -20.82 0.68
N LEU A 31 6.40 -20.97 -0.18
CA LEU A 31 7.04 -22.25 -0.52
C LEU A 31 8.04 -22.72 0.54
N GLU A 32 8.76 -21.81 1.19
CA GLU A 32 9.78 -22.09 2.21
C GLU A 32 9.38 -21.52 3.58
N PRO A 33 8.84 -22.35 4.50
CA PRO A 33 8.35 -21.88 5.80
C PRO A 33 9.40 -21.16 6.67
N LEU A 34 10.69 -21.48 6.48
CA LEU A 34 11.80 -20.83 7.19
C LEU A 34 11.96 -19.34 6.85
N LEU A 35 11.45 -18.89 5.69
CA LEU A 35 11.50 -17.49 5.28
C LEU A 35 10.36 -16.65 5.85
N ARG A 36 9.27 -17.27 6.33
CA ARG A 36 8.08 -16.56 6.86
C ARG A 36 8.39 -15.61 8.01
N PRO A 37 9.27 -15.94 9.00
CA PRO A 37 9.61 -14.99 10.06
C PRO A 37 10.35 -13.75 9.53
N ALA A 38 11.21 -13.91 8.53
CA ALA A 38 11.92 -12.80 7.89
C ALA A 38 10.96 -11.93 7.07
N GLN A 39 10.08 -12.57 6.28
CA GLN A 39 9.04 -11.89 5.51
C GLN A 39 8.10 -11.11 6.42
N ARG A 40 7.60 -11.74 7.49
CA ARG A 40 6.72 -11.10 8.48
C ARG A 40 7.39 -9.88 9.10
N ARG A 41 8.66 -9.99 9.50
CA ARG A 41 9.40 -8.86 10.08
C ARG A 41 9.46 -7.67 9.12
N ILE A 42 9.87 -7.92 7.88
CA ILE A 42 10.02 -6.88 6.86
C ILE A 42 8.65 -6.25 6.53
N TYR A 43 7.64 -7.05 6.26
CA TYR A 43 6.29 -6.56 5.96
C TYR A 43 5.65 -5.84 7.16
N SER A 44 5.90 -6.30 8.39
CA SER A 44 5.41 -5.60 9.59
C SER A 44 6.06 -4.22 9.79
N GLY A 45 7.28 -4.04 9.29
CA GLY A 45 7.94 -2.72 9.24
C GLY A 45 7.22 -1.79 8.29
N TRP A 46 6.92 -2.25 7.08
CA TRP A 46 6.11 -1.51 6.10
C TRP A 46 4.72 -1.16 6.64
N TYR A 47 4.01 -2.15 7.18
CA TYR A 47 2.69 -1.94 7.78
C TYR A 47 2.71 -0.87 8.88
N ARG A 48 3.76 -0.83 9.70
CA ARG A 48 3.92 0.19 10.73
C ARG A 48 4.03 1.60 10.16
N VAL A 49 4.78 1.77 9.06
CA VAL A 49 4.87 3.07 8.37
C VAL A 49 3.48 3.54 7.91
N VAL A 50 2.66 2.65 7.37
CA VAL A 50 1.28 2.96 6.96
C VAL A 50 0.44 3.41 8.16
N VAL A 51 0.49 2.66 9.26
CA VAL A 51 -0.21 2.97 10.51
C VAL A 51 0.23 4.32 11.07
N ASP A 52 1.53 4.61 11.08
CA ASP A 52 2.08 5.88 11.59
C ASP A 52 1.57 7.07 10.76
N VAL A 53 1.54 6.96 9.43
CA VAL A 53 0.98 8.01 8.53
C VAL A 53 -0.52 8.22 8.78
N LEU A 54 -1.28 7.16 9.02
CA LEU A 54 -2.71 7.27 9.33
C LEU A 54 -2.95 7.91 10.70
N HIS A 55 -2.12 7.58 11.70
CA HIS A 55 -2.16 8.25 13.00
C HIS A 55 -1.84 9.74 12.91
N GLU A 56 -0.86 10.12 12.07
CA GLU A 56 -0.56 11.53 11.78
C GLU A 56 -1.79 12.24 11.22
N CYS A 57 -2.42 11.69 10.18
CA CYS A 57 -3.66 12.25 9.62
C CYS A 57 -4.78 12.38 10.67
N ARG A 58 -4.93 11.40 11.58
CA ARG A 58 -5.91 11.51 12.68
C ARG A 58 -5.55 12.64 13.65
N SER A 59 -4.28 12.80 13.98
CA SER A 59 -3.80 13.86 14.88
C SER A 59 -4.01 15.27 14.31
N GLU A 60 -4.00 15.39 12.98
CA GLU A 60 -4.30 16.61 12.23
C GLU A 60 -5.82 16.85 12.06
N GLY A 61 -6.67 15.94 12.54
CA GLY A 61 -8.12 16.03 12.42
C GLY A 61 -8.66 15.61 11.04
N LEU A 62 -7.83 15.01 10.18
CA LEU A 62 -8.22 14.54 8.84
C LEU A 62 -8.95 13.18 8.87
N ALA A 63 -8.82 12.42 9.96
CA ALA A 63 -9.44 11.10 10.16
C ALA A 63 -9.97 10.89 11.60
N PRO A 64 -10.84 11.76 12.13
CA PRO A 64 -11.18 11.78 13.56
C PRO A 64 -11.83 10.49 14.07
N GLU A 65 -12.75 9.92 13.27
CA GLU A 65 -13.56 8.73 13.59
C GLU A 65 -13.04 7.44 12.94
N ALA A 66 -11.84 7.48 12.33
CA ALA A 66 -11.34 6.36 11.55
C ALA A 66 -10.72 5.27 12.44
N ASP A 67 -11.05 4.01 12.13
CA ASP A 67 -10.32 2.84 12.64
C ASP A 67 -9.01 2.70 11.85
N ILE A 68 -7.90 3.03 12.50
CA ILE A 68 -6.60 3.21 11.85
C ILE A 68 -6.04 1.86 11.37
N GLU A 69 -6.14 0.85 12.21
CA GLU A 69 -5.71 -0.50 11.91
C GLU A 69 -6.53 -1.10 10.76
N ALA A 70 -7.85 -0.92 10.77
CA ALA A 70 -8.69 -1.37 9.67
C ALA A 70 -8.39 -0.63 8.35
N LEU A 71 -8.08 0.67 8.41
CA LEU A 71 -7.65 1.43 7.23
C LEU A 71 -6.27 1.00 6.73
N ALA A 72 -5.34 0.69 7.62
CA ALA A 72 -4.02 0.18 7.26
C ALA A 72 -4.12 -1.19 6.57
N ASP A 73 -4.90 -2.11 7.14
CA ASP A 73 -5.17 -3.43 6.56
C ASP A 73 -5.78 -3.29 5.15
N ARG A 74 -6.77 -2.40 5.00
CA ARG A 74 -7.39 -2.12 3.72
C ARG A 74 -6.39 -1.54 2.72
N PHE A 75 -5.53 -0.61 3.17
CA PHE A 75 -4.57 0.07 2.31
C PHE A 75 -3.55 -0.92 1.75
N THR A 76 -2.89 -1.67 2.62
CA THR A 76 -1.84 -2.61 2.20
C THR A 76 -2.41 -3.71 1.32
N ALA A 77 -3.57 -4.27 1.65
CA ALA A 77 -4.22 -5.29 0.83
C ALA A 77 -4.61 -4.78 -0.57
N MET A 78 -5.14 -3.56 -0.66
CA MET A 78 -5.49 -2.96 -1.95
C MET A 78 -4.25 -2.66 -2.79
N VAL A 79 -3.21 -2.07 -2.18
CA VAL A 79 -1.96 -1.75 -2.86
C VAL A 79 -1.30 -3.01 -3.41
N ASP A 80 -1.11 -4.03 -2.57
CA ASP A 80 -0.46 -5.30 -2.96
C ASP A 80 -1.22 -5.96 -4.11
N GLY A 81 -2.56 -6.03 -4.02
CA GLY A 81 -3.40 -6.65 -5.04
C GLY A 81 -3.43 -5.90 -6.37
N LEU A 82 -3.40 -4.56 -6.34
CA LEU A 82 -3.37 -3.73 -7.55
C LEU A 82 -1.99 -3.73 -8.21
N ALA A 83 -0.91 -3.67 -7.43
CA ALA A 83 0.45 -3.74 -7.92
C ALA A 83 0.72 -5.09 -8.61
N ILE A 84 0.28 -6.21 -8.02
CA ILE A 84 0.39 -7.54 -8.65
C ILE A 84 -0.34 -7.57 -10.00
N GLN A 85 -1.53 -6.98 -10.13
CA GLN A 85 -2.25 -6.95 -11.41
C GLN A 85 -1.47 -6.22 -12.51
N ILE A 86 -0.81 -5.10 -12.16
CA ILE A 86 0.02 -4.32 -13.08
C ILE A 86 1.26 -5.13 -13.48
N LEU A 87 2.06 -5.58 -12.50
CA LEU A 87 3.33 -6.26 -12.77
C LEU A 87 3.15 -7.61 -13.48
N ALA A 88 2.12 -8.37 -13.11
CA ALA A 88 1.83 -9.65 -13.75
C ALA A 88 1.02 -9.49 -15.05
N ASN A 89 0.67 -8.26 -15.44
CA ASN A 89 -0.20 -7.95 -16.58
C ASN A 89 -1.46 -8.85 -16.60
N SER A 90 -2.05 -9.04 -15.41
CA SER A 90 -3.15 -9.99 -15.21
C SER A 90 -4.51 -9.41 -15.60
N THR A 91 -4.59 -8.09 -15.69
CA THR A 91 -5.78 -7.31 -16.09
C THR A 91 -5.30 -6.05 -16.84
N ASP A 92 -6.23 -5.24 -17.35
CA ASP A 92 -5.93 -3.91 -17.92
C ASP A 92 -5.62 -2.84 -16.85
N MET A 93 -5.24 -3.25 -15.62
CA MET A 93 -4.89 -2.30 -14.56
C MET A 93 -3.67 -1.46 -14.96
N GLN A 94 -3.78 -0.15 -14.77
CA GLN A 94 -2.71 0.81 -15.04
C GLN A 94 -2.42 1.64 -13.79
N PRO A 95 -1.20 2.18 -13.63
CA PRO A 95 -0.84 3.00 -12.46
C PRO A 95 -1.81 4.15 -12.17
N ASP A 96 -2.29 4.85 -13.21
CA ASP A 96 -3.26 5.94 -13.04
C ASP A 96 -4.62 5.44 -12.52
N ARG A 97 -5.02 4.23 -12.94
CA ARG A 97 -6.26 3.60 -12.45
C ARG A 97 -6.09 3.13 -11.00
N MET A 98 -4.94 2.54 -10.65
CA MET A 98 -4.59 2.19 -9.28
C MET A 98 -4.64 3.41 -8.36
N ARG A 99 -4.02 4.52 -8.77
CA ARG A 99 -4.09 5.81 -8.05
C ARG A 99 -5.53 6.23 -7.79
N ALA A 100 -6.35 6.28 -8.85
CA ALA A 100 -7.75 6.71 -8.73
C ALA A 100 -8.58 5.81 -7.80
N LEU A 101 -8.36 4.49 -7.86
CA LEU A 101 -9.03 3.53 -6.98
C LEU A 101 -8.62 3.70 -5.52
N LEU A 102 -7.33 3.92 -5.25
CA LEU A 102 -6.84 4.18 -3.91
C LEU A 102 -7.38 5.50 -3.37
N LEU A 103 -7.33 6.60 -4.14
CA LEU A 103 -7.92 7.87 -3.71
C LEU A 103 -9.40 7.72 -3.36
N HIS A 104 -10.19 7.15 -4.28
CA HIS A 104 -11.63 6.96 -4.07
C HIS A 104 -11.96 6.07 -2.88
N ALA A 105 -11.13 5.06 -2.59
CA ALA A 105 -11.36 4.16 -1.47
C ALA A 105 -11.14 4.82 -0.10
N PHE A 106 -10.30 5.85 -0.03
CA PHE A 106 -9.87 6.51 1.20
C PHE A 106 -10.47 7.91 1.40
N GLU A 107 -10.92 8.59 0.35
CA GLU A 107 -11.67 9.86 0.40
C GLU A 107 -12.83 9.88 1.43
N PRO A 108 -13.64 8.82 1.61
CA PRO A 108 -14.72 8.84 2.60
C PRO A 108 -14.25 8.79 4.05
N HIS A 109 -12.99 8.40 4.29
CA HIS A 109 -12.43 8.13 5.61
C HIS A 109 -11.39 9.16 6.04
N LEU A 110 -10.84 9.89 5.07
CA LEU A 110 -9.74 10.84 5.23
C LEU A 110 -10.05 12.08 4.40
N ASP A 111 -9.91 13.26 5.01
CA ASP A 111 -9.84 14.48 4.22
C ASP A 111 -8.52 14.50 3.43
N LEU A 112 -8.65 14.25 2.12
CA LEU A 112 -7.54 14.25 1.16
C LEU A 112 -7.50 15.54 0.34
N THR A 113 -8.23 16.60 0.73
CA THR A 113 -8.13 17.90 0.06
C THR A 113 -6.71 18.44 0.13
N ASP A 114 -6.30 19.17 -0.91
CA ASP A 114 -4.93 19.66 -1.07
C ASP A 114 -4.57 20.62 0.08
N GLN A 115 -3.90 20.10 1.11
CA GLN A 115 -3.02 20.90 1.93
C GLN A 115 -1.65 20.89 1.25
N LEU A 116 -1.34 22.07 0.70
CA LEU A 116 -0.10 22.51 0.03
C LEU A 116 1.18 21.75 0.40
#